data_AF-A0A8B7J1U9-F1
#
_entry.id   AF-A0A8B7J1U9-F1
#
_cell.length_a   1.000
_cell.length_b   1.000
_cell.length_c   1.000
_cell.angle_alpha   90.00
_cell.angle_beta   90.00
_cell.angle_gamma   90.00
#
_symmetry.space_group_name_H-M   'P 1'
#
loop_
_entity.id
_entity.type
_entity.pdbx_description
1 polymer ?
#
loop_
_entity_poly.entity_id
_entity_poly.type
_entity_poly.pdbx_seq_one_letter_code
_entity_poly.pdbx_strand_id
1 'polypeptide(L)'
;MGTGHVRGAGRCCAGAPLAVLAVLGARRAHGKETTGYFLEMGKSECQYLNGTKRVRFLVRYIHNRQQFVHFDSDVGVFVADSPLGEPDAKYWNSQPEVLAHAQNALDMFCRCSYEVAQADHVVGRT
;
A
#
# COMPACT_ATOMS: atom_id res chain seq x y z
N MET A 1 19.04 15.71 -27.89
CA MET A 1 18.56 14.41 -28.42
C MET A 1 17.99 13.63 -27.25
N GLY A 2 16.71 13.30 -27.11
CA GLY A 2 15.50 13.65 -27.81
C GLY A 2 14.36 13.57 -26.80
N THR A 3 13.33 14.39 -27.01
CA THR A 3 12.07 14.41 -26.27
C THR A 3 11.28 13.13 -26.52
N GLY A 4 10.73 12.53 -25.47
CA GLY A 4 9.80 11.41 -25.56
C GLY A 4 8.65 11.60 -24.58
N HIS A 5 7.68 12.42 -24.97
CA HIS A 5 6.38 12.46 -24.32
C HIS A 5 5.56 11.29 -24.88
N VAL A 6 5.15 10.34 -24.03
CA VAL A 6 4.06 9.41 -24.37
C VAL A 6 2.93 9.66 -23.38
N ARG A 7 1.88 10.29 -23.89
CA ARG A 7 0.55 10.35 -23.30
C ARG A 7 -0.22 9.12 -23.81
N GLY A 8 -0.83 8.37 -22.90
CA GLY A 8 -1.76 7.28 -23.20
C GLY A 8 -2.11 6.58 -21.90
N ALA A 9 -3.08 7.06 -21.13
CA ALA A 9 -4.51 6.80 -21.32
C ALA A 9 -4.84 5.29 -21.31
N GLY A 10 -5.36 4.84 -20.17
CA GLY A 10 -6.43 3.86 -20.08
C GLY A 10 -6.20 2.51 -20.75
N ARG A 11 -5.78 1.54 -19.93
CA ARG A 11 -6.28 0.18 -20.04
C ARG A 11 -6.38 -0.40 -18.64
N CYS A 12 -7.59 -0.33 -18.09
CA CYS A 12 -8.02 -1.19 -17.00
C CYS A 12 -7.60 -2.63 -17.34
N CYS A 13 -6.98 -3.32 -16.39
CA CYS A 13 -6.37 -4.62 -16.58
C CYS A 13 -7.39 -5.61 -17.15
N ALA A 14 -7.22 -6.00 -18.42
CA ALA A 14 -8.01 -7.06 -19.03
C ALA A 14 -7.52 -8.40 -18.46
N GLY A 15 -8.33 -9.01 -17.59
CA GLY A 15 -8.08 -10.37 -17.11
C GLY A 15 -8.21 -11.38 -18.25
N ALA A 16 -7.15 -12.14 -18.50
CA ALA A 16 -7.22 -13.32 -19.36
C ALA A 16 -7.76 -14.51 -18.56
N PRO A 17 -8.61 -15.39 -19.14
CA PRO A 17 -9.03 -16.61 -18.46
C PRO A 17 -7.83 -17.56 -18.30
N LEU A 18 -7.57 -17.98 -17.06
CA LEU A 18 -6.59 -19.02 -16.73
C LEU A 18 -7.16 -20.39 -17.15
N ALA A 19 -6.52 -21.06 -18.10
CA ALA A 19 -6.74 -22.47 -18.36
C ALA A 19 -5.94 -23.30 -17.34
N VAL A 20 -6.62 -24.13 -16.54
CA VAL A 20 -5.97 -25.05 -15.59
C VAL A 20 -5.88 -26.43 -16.20
N LEU A 21 -4.67 -26.86 -16.58
CA LEU A 21 -4.38 -28.27 -16.87
C LEU A 21 -4.01 -28.98 -15.56
N ALA A 22 -4.89 -29.83 -15.04
CA ALA A 22 -4.58 -30.66 -13.89
C ALA A 22 -3.83 -31.92 -14.34
N VAL A 23 -2.49 -31.90 -14.24
CA VAL A 23 -1.67 -33.11 -14.37
C VAL A 23 -1.66 -33.84 -13.03
N LEU A 24 -2.34 -34.99 -12.96
CA LEU A 24 -2.37 -35.87 -11.78
C LEU A 24 -0.99 -36.53 -11.61
N GLY A 25 -0.11 -35.90 -10.82
CA GLY A 25 1.21 -36.46 -10.55
C GLY A 25 2.16 -35.66 -9.65
N ALA A 26 1.69 -34.71 -8.84
CA ALA A 26 2.57 -33.97 -7.94
C ALA A 26 2.86 -34.79 -6.67
N ARG A 27 4.12 -35.26 -6.52
CA ARG A 27 4.65 -35.69 -5.22
C ARG A 27 4.48 -34.51 -4.26
N ARG A 28 3.84 -34.72 -3.10
CA ARG A 28 3.84 -33.70 -2.04
C ARG A 28 5.30 -33.47 -1.65
N ALA A 29 5.84 -32.30 -2.00
CA ALA A 29 7.10 -31.85 -1.45
C ALA A 29 6.87 -31.61 0.04
N HIS A 30 7.38 -32.51 0.88
CA HIS A 30 7.44 -32.29 2.31
C HIS A 30 8.55 -31.26 2.55
N GLY A 31 8.17 -29.98 2.54
CA GLY A 31 9.07 -28.90 2.93
C GLY A 31 9.47 -29.09 4.39
N LYS A 32 10.76 -28.87 4.70
CA LYS A 32 11.27 -28.92 6.07
C LYS A 32 10.53 -27.87 6.92
N GLU A 33 9.95 -28.31 8.03
CA GLU A 33 9.25 -27.42 8.97
C GLU A 33 10.21 -26.35 9.49
N THR A 34 9.82 -25.08 9.40
CA THR A 34 10.65 -23.95 9.83
C THR A 34 10.53 -23.76 11.34
N THR A 35 11.67 -23.61 12.03
CA THR A 35 11.71 -23.44 13.49
C THR A 35 11.31 -22.04 13.97
N GLY A 36 11.02 -21.13 13.03
CA GLY A 36 10.58 -19.76 13.29
C GLY A 36 10.26 -19.02 11.99
N TYR A 37 9.65 -17.84 12.11
CA TYR A 37 9.37 -16.95 10.99
C TYR A 37 9.69 -15.50 11.37
N PHE A 38 10.07 -14.73 10.36
CA PHE A 38 10.12 -13.27 10.43
C PHE A 38 8.99 -12.73 9.57
N LEU A 39 8.19 -11.83 10.12
CA LEU A 39 7.08 -11.18 9.43
C LEU A 39 7.37 -9.69 9.32
N GLU A 40 7.49 -9.19 8.09
CA GLU A 40 7.55 -7.76 7.79
C GLU A 40 6.27 -7.38 7.05
N MET A 41 5.57 -6.35 7.52
CA MET A 41 4.29 -5.93 6.96
C MET A 41 4.17 -4.41 6.92
N GLY A 42 3.83 -3.88 5.75
CA GLY A 42 3.36 -2.51 5.58
C GLY A 42 1.84 -2.49 5.44
N LYS A 43 1.16 -1.60 6.15
CA LYS A 43 -0.28 -1.39 6.01
C LYS A 43 -0.57 0.08 5.69
N SER A 44 -1.04 0.33 4.48
CA SER A 44 -1.51 1.65 4.03
C SER A 44 -3.02 1.71 4.14
N GLU A 45 -3.53 2.64 4.93
CA GLU A 45 -4.95 2.80 5.20
C GLU A 45 -5.45 4.19 4.83
N CYS A 46 -6.65 4.21 4.27
CA CYS A 46 -7.40 5.43 3.99
C CYS A 46 -8.69 5.41 4.80
N GLN A 47 -8.81 6.31 5.78
CA GLN A 47 -10.00 6.44 6.61
C GLN A 47 -10.87 7.56 6.04
N TYR A 48 -11.98 7.19 5.41
CA TYR A 48 -12.93 8.12 4.79
C TYR A 48 -14.03 8.49 5.78
N LEU A 49 -14.04 9.74 6.22
CA LEU A 49 -15.05 10.29 7.13
C LEU A 49 -16.00 11.18 6.32
N ASN A 50 -17.25 10.73 6.17
CA ASN A 50 -18.27 11.38 5.34
C ASN A 50 -17.85 11.51 3.86
N GLY A 51 -17.52 10.37 3.23
CA GLY A 51 -17.00 10.32 1.86
C GLY A 51 -15.57 10.86 1.80
N THR A 52 -15.27 11.72 0.82
CA THR A 52 -13.95 12.34 0.66
C THR A 52 -13.81 13.71 1.35
N LYS A 53 -14.85 14.17 2.07
CA LYS A 53 -14.82 15.46 2.78
C LYS A 53 -13.71 15.53 3.81
N ARG A 54 -13.50 14.43 4.54
CA ARG A 54 -12.39 14.26 5.47
C ARG A 54 -11.77 12.89 5.21
N VAL A 55 -10.50 12.88 4.87
CA VAL A 55 -9.75 11.65 4.59
C VAL A 55 -8.50 11.69 5.45
N ARG A 56 -8.19 10.59 6.13
CA ARG A 56 -6.93 10.43 6.86
C ARG A 56 -6.17 9.28 6.23
N PHE A 57 -4.91 9.54 5.88
CA PHE A 57 -3.99 8.53 5.38
C PHE A 57 -3.06 8.09 6.51
N LEU A 58 -2.92 6.78 6.68
CA LEU A 58 -2.10 6.19 7.72
C LEU A 58 -1.30 5.02 7.14
N VAL A 59 0.02 5.10 7.21
CA VAL A 59 0.91 3.97 6.88
C VAL A 59 1.53 3.47 8.16
N ARG A 60 1.54 2.15 8.33
CA ARG A 60 2.18 1.46 9.46
C ARG A 60 3.16 0.44 8.95
N TYR A 61 4.35 0.43 9.55
CA TYR A 61 5.36 -0.62 9.36
C TYR A 61 5.40 -1.50 10.60
N ILE A 62 5.29 -2.81 10.39
CA ILE A 62 5.02 -3.80 11.42
C ILE A 62 6.02 -4.94 11.26
N HIS A 63 6.86 -5.11 12.28
CA HIS A 63 7.84 -6.17 12.39
C HIS A 63 7.37 -7.18 13.45
N ASN A 64 7.19 -8.45 13.06
CA ASN A 64 6.73 -9.53 13.95
C ASN A 64 5.50 -9.15 14.78
N ARG A 65 4.51 -8.51 14.13
CA ARG A 65 3.25 -8.01 14.71
C ARG A 65 3.40 -6.80 15.65
N GLN A 66 4.61 -6.27 15.82
CA GLN A 66 4.88 -5.02 16.52
C GLN A 66 5.05 -3.90 15.49
N GLN A 67 4.18 -2.89 15.57
CA GLN A 67 4.39 -1.66 14.80
C GLN A 67 5.64 -0.94 15.32
N PHE A 68 6.50 -0.50 14.42
CA PHE A 68 7.75 0.17 14.79
C PHE A 68 7.87 1.59 14.22
N VAL A 69 7.22 1.90 13.09
CA VAL A 69 7.10 3.26 12.53
C VAL A 69 5.71 3.45 11.94
N HIS A 70 5.18 4.67 12.01
CA HIS A 70 4.03 5.08 11.22
C HIS A 70 4.21 6.45 10.59
N PHE A 71 3.43 6.71 9.54
CA PHE A 71 3.14 8.03 9.01
C PHE A 71 1.65 8.29 9.12
N ASP A 72 1.27 9.40 9.75
CA ASP A 72 -0.11 9.87 9.85
C ASP A 72 -0.23 11.20 9.10
N SER A 73 -1.17 11.32 8.16
CA SER A 73 -1.38 12.57 7.42
C SER A 73 -1.73 13.75 8.30
N ASP A 74 -2.34 13.51 9.48
CA ASP A 74 -2.66 14.57 10.43
C ASP A 74 -1.40 15.10 11.16
N VAL A 75 -0.34 14.29 11.21
CA VAL A 75 0.96 14.64 11.80
C VAL A 75 1.94 15.14 10.74
N GLY A 76 1.92 14.54 9.54
CA GLY A 76 2.70 14.97 8.39
C GLY A 76 4.17 14.54 8.40
N VAL A 77 4.60 13.69 9.34
CA VAL A 77 5.96 13.12 9.42
C VAL A 77 5.92 11.66 9.86
N PHE A 78 7.00 10.92 9.61
CA PHE A 78 7.18 9.58 10.16
C PHE A 78 7.51 9.64 11.65
N VAL A 79 6.86 8.82 12.45
CA VAL A 79 7.03 8.73 13.91
C VAL A 79 7.41 7.30 14.27
N ALA A 80 8.46 7.15 15.06
CA ALA A 80 8.86 5.85 15.61
C ALA A 80 7.95 5.46 16.78
N ASP A 81 7.38 4.27 16.72
CA ASP A 81 6.52 3.69 17.77
C ASP A 81 7.29 2.76 18.71
N SER A 82 8.54 2.43 18.34
CA SER A 82 9.47 1.65 19.16
C SER A 82 10.91 2.06 18.85
N PRO A 83 11.89 1.72 19.70
CA PRO A 83 13.31 2.00 19.44
C PRO A 83 13.82 1.43 18.11
N LEU A 84 13.23 0.31 17.66
CA LEU A 84 13.57 -0.29 16.36
C LEU A 84 13.33 0.66 15.19
N GLY A 85 12.31 1.53 15.30
CA GLY A 85 11.91 2.43 14.22
C GLY A 85 12.55 3.82 14.25
N GLU A 86 13.30 4.16 15.30
CA GLU A 86 13.98 5.46 15.36
C GLU A 86 14.90 5.75 14.18
N PRO A 87 15.74 4.79 13.71
CA PRO A 87 16.61 5.01 12.56
C PRO A 87 15.80 5.30 11.29
N ASP A 88 14.75 4.53 11.05
CA ASP A 88 13.91 4.64 9.86
C ASP A 88 13.12 5.95 9.84
N ALA A 89 12.49 6.32 10.96
CA ALA A 89 11.77 7.58 11.06
C ALA A 89 12.69 8.78 10.83
N LYS A 90 13.90 8.79 11.40
CA LYS A 90 14.90 9.84 11.16
C LYS A 90 15.32 9.87 9.69
N TYR A 91 15.63 8.72 9.11
CA TYR A 91 16.09 8.61 7.74
C TYR A 91 15.03 9.08 6.73
N TRP A 92 13.78 8.64 6.89
CA TRP A 92 12.67 9.02 6.00
C TRP A 92 12.29 10.49 6.14
N ASN A 93 12.28 11.03 7.37
CA ASN A 93 12.04 12.46 7.57
C ASN A 93 13.17 13.34 7.03
N SER A 94 14.39 12.83 6.93
CA SER A 94 15.52 13.57 6.36
C SER A 94 15.52 13.63 4.83
N GLN A 95 14.68 12.83 4.16
CA GLN A 95 14.57 12.77 2.70
C GLN A 95 13.35 13.56 2.21
N PRO A 96 13.52 14.75 1.60
CA PRO A 96 12.41 15.61 1.20
C PRO A 96 11.44 14.94 0.23
N GLU A 97 11.94 14.15 -0.72
CA GLU A 97 11.10 13.47 -1.70
C GLU A 97 10.23 12.39 -1.06
N VAL A 98 10.78 11.62 -0.10
CA VAL A 98 10.05 10.57 0.61
C VAL A 98 8.95 11.18 1.48
N LEU A 99 9.30 12.22 2.23
CA LEU A 99 8.35 12.91 3.11
C LEU A 99 7.24 13.59 2.29
N ALA A 100 7.60 14.29 1.21
CA ALA A 100 6.63 14.94 0.34
C ALA A 100 5.71 13.91 -0.34
N HIS A 101 6.24 12.75 -0.76
CA HIS A 101 5.41 11.68 -1.31
C HIS A 101 4.38 11.18 -0.28
N ALA A 102 4.80 10.93 0.96
CA ALA A 102 3.92 10.50 2.04
C ALA A 102 2.84 11.56 2.39
N GLN A 103 3.23 12.84 2.46
CA GLN A 103 2.32 13.95 2.72
C GLN A 103 1.25 14.11 1.61
N ASN A 104 1.62 13.84 0.37
CA ASN A 104 0.71 13.92 -0.79
C ASN A 104 -0.11 12.63 -1.02
N ALA A 105 0.15 11.56 -0.27
CA ALA A 105 -0.52 10.27 -0.47
C ALA A 105 -2.03 10.31 -0.17
N LEU A 106 -2.50 11.22 0.68
CA LEU A 106 -3.94 11.44 0.88
C LEU A 106 -4.65 11.75 -0.45
N ASP A 107 -4.10 12.67 -1.24
CA ASP A 107 -4.69 13.08 -2.51
C ASP A 107 -4.37 12.08 -3.63
N MET A 108 -3.10 11.70 -3.76
CA MET A 108 -2.64 10.87 -4.87
C MET A 108 -3.06 9.40 -4.75
N PHE A 109 -3.23 8.89 -3.53
CA PHE A 109 -3.61 7.51 -3.30
C PHE A 109 -5.05 7.38 -2.80
N CYS A 110 -5.41 8.00 -1.66
CA CYS A 110 -6.73 7.76 -1.07
C CYS A 110 -7.87 8.34 -1.91
N ARG A 111 -7.86 9.64 -2.21
CA ARG A 111 -8.96 10.25 -2.99
C ARG A 111 -9.09 9.64 -4.38
N CYS A 112 -7.97 9.45 -5.07
CA CYS A 112 -7.92 8.75 -6.36
C CYS A 112 -8.55 7.35 -6.28
N SER A 113 -8.19 6.55 -5.26
CA SER A 113 -8.74 5.20 -5.08
C SER A 113 -10.23 5.21 -4.76
N TYR A 114 -10.70 6.20 -3.99
CA TYR A 114 -12.13 6.36 -3.71
C TYR A 114 -12.92 6.66 -4.99
N GLU A 115 -12.42 7.53 -5.85
CA GLU A 115 -13.05 7.86 -7.14
C GLU A 115 -13.16 6.63 -8.05
N VAL A 116 -12.09 5.83 -8.14
CA VAL A 116 -12.09 4.57 -8.89
C VAL A 116 -13.12 3.58 -8.32
N ALA A 117 -13.14 3.39 -7.00
CA ALA A 117 -14.07 2.47 -6.35
C ALA A 117 -15.55 2.89 -6.53
N GLN A 118 -15.82 4.19 -6.62
CA GLN A 118 -17.16 4.70 -6.91
C GLN A 118 -17.54 4.55 -8.40
N ALA A 119 -16.58 4.73 -9.31
CA ALA A 119 -16.79 4.56 -10.74
C ALA A 119 -17.12 3.11 -11.12
N ASP A 120 -16.61 2.13 -10.36
CA ASP A 120 -16.80 0.71 -10.62
C ASP A 120 -18.16 0.14 -10.16
N HIS A 121 -19.11 0.95 -9.70
CA HIS A 121 -20.47 0.51 -9.28
C HIS A 121 -20.46 -0.82 -8.50
N VAL A 122 -19.76 -0.85 -7.36
CA VAL A 122 -19.95 -1.89 -6.33
C VAL A 122 -20.29 -1.25 -4.99
N VAL A 123 -21.18 -0.23 -5.02
CA VAL A 123 -21.99 0.13 -3.86
C VAL A 123 -23.39 0.37 -4.39
N GLY A 124 -24.20 -0.69 -4.28
CA GLY A 124 -25.52 -0.77 -4.88
C GLY A 124 -26.42 0.43 -4.57
N ARG A 125 -27.13 0.88 -5.61
CA ARG A 125 -28.37 1.64 -5.48
C ARG A 125 -29.18 1.55 -6.78
N THR A 126 -29.95 0.48 -6.93
CA THR A 126 -31.43 0.38 -7.05
C THR A 126 -31.79 -0.97 -7.65
#